data_AF-A0ABD3MUB2-F1
#
_entry.id   AF-A0ABD3MUB2-F1
#
_cell.length_a   1.000
_cell.length_b   1.000
_cell.length_c   1.000
_cell.angle_alpha   90.00
_cell.angle_beta   90.00
_cell.angle_gamma   90.00
#
_symmetry.space_group_name_H-M   'P 1'
#
loop_
_entity.id
_entity.type
_entity.pdbx_description
1 polymer ?
#
loop_
_entity_poly.entity_id
_entity_poly.type
_entity_poly.pdbx_seq_one_letter_code
_entity_poly.pdbx_strand_id
1 'polypeptide(L)'
;MSSLFGAVAALVVAVVVGTSSSVSVSAFTPSTITISRAMMHHPTSITTTSLRLSDTINNPLADMSDERKSNLFQSLLRDLQIEGVPLLGCDANQVSTLNAAIWTTMAELSDNHEAQRVCLIMEAIPTSALLAFAEDFTVLKTQVRLMEYLPELKRFSISVLGKGLGPALLIETEERADDEEKSAVTSLKAMESAFDKDKTITALKSFIGRVVVGLEACPYTKSVDLSAVGLEQRGITPGPIGYRYSPTTDACMAMSMFWNCICEMMSTPEVNLSSIMLSLPGIGMGATREAHNRFAAVVELMGRYLCLFRGDGAFGLVHFHPAYDRSIIHPLAKPSYGHLPPMSWLRPILKMGGHGDKAEILTDDELALSNFQRRAPHTAINILRMTQVNAAAGSKSIVDLDLGDGRTEKASGITLYTRNTLRMAEMGRDALQTAVDAEVAMQN
;
A
#
# COMPACT_ATOMS: atom_id res chain seq x y z
N MET A 1 50.69 21.87 21.59
CA MET A 1 49.86 21.14 20.61
C MET A 1 48.72 20.49 21.37
N SER A 2 47.53 21.07 21.21
CA SER A 2 46.16 20.48 21.30
C SER A 2 45.87 19.41 22.38
N SER A 3 45.26 19.73 23.53
CA SER A 3 43.80 19.96 23.80
C SER A 3 42.91 18.73 23.54
N LEU A 4 42.44 17.99 24.54
CA LEU A 4 41.31 18.21 25.48
C LEU A 4 39.92 17.73 24.95
N PHE A 5 39.33 16.77 25.71
CA PHE A 5 37.92 16.56 26.10
C PHE A 5 36.80 16.14 25.10
N GLY A 6 35.89 15.32 25.65
CA GLY A 6 34.46 15.25 25.29
C GLY A 6 33.99 13.84 24.92
N ALA A 7 33.65 12.96 25.87
CA ALA A 7 32.31 12.86 26.47
C ALA A 7 31.17 12.95 25.41
N VAL A 8 30.73 11.82 24.88
CA VAL A 8 29.46 11.73 24.15
C VAL A 8 28.40 11.30 25.17
N ALA A 9 27.59 12.29 25.57
CA ALA A 9 26.46 12.10 26.45
C ALA A 9 25.35 11.33 25.72
N ALA A 10 24.89 10.25 26.35
CA ALA A 10 23.59 9.67 26.10
C ALA A 10 22.52 10.70 26.50
N LEU A 11 21.68 11.13 25.55
CA LEU A 11 20.47 11.86 25.87
C LEU A 11 19.28 10.90 25.82
N VAL A 12 18.95 10.39 27.00
CA VAL A 12 17.66 9.79 27.32
C VAL A 12 16.64 10.92 27.38
N VAL A 13 15.62 10.90 26.54
CA VAL A 13 14.40 11.69 26.78
C VAL A 13 13.35 10.73 27.32
N ALA A 14 13.22 10.73 28.64
CA ALA A 14 12.09 10.17 29.35
C ALA A 14 10.95 11.19 29.34
N VAL A 15 9.82 10.83 28.76
CA VAL A 15 8.52 11.45 29.08
C VAL A 15 7.76 10.45 29.94
N VAL A 16 7.65 10.76 31.23
CA VAL A 16 6.80 10.04 32.17
C VAL A 16 5.46 10.78 32.23
N VAL A 17 4.42 10.21 31.63
CA VAL A 17 3.03 10.34 32.10
C VAL A 17 2.28 9.04 31.83
N GLY A 18 1.87 8.36 32.92
CA GLY A 18 0.61 7.61 33.03
C GLY A 18 0.35 6.42 32.11
N THR A 19 0.70 5.23 32.59
CA THR A 19 0.16 3.89 32.26
C THR A 19 -1.03 3.79 31.29
N SER A 20 -0.76 3.40 30.05
CA SER A 20 -1.53 2.42 29.28
C SER A 20 -0.62 1.85 28.18
N SER A 21 -0.79 0.58 27.86
CA SER A 21 0.14 -0.28 27.09
C SER A 21 0.59 0.29 25.74
N SER A 22 1.88 0.67 25.65
CA SER A 22 2.52 1.19 24.44
C SER A 22 3.15 0.08 23.58
N VAL A 23 2.74 -0.02 22.31
CA VAL A 23 3.51 -0.70 21.26
C VAL A 23 4.63 0.25 20.83
N SER A 24 5.90 -0.09 21.07
CA SER A 24 7.02 0.74 20.64
C SER A 24 7.25 0.60 19.13
N VAL A 25 7.11 1.69 18.38
CA VAL A 25 7.54 1.77 16.98
C VAL A 25 8.94 2.40 16.96
N SER A 26 9.96 1.63 16.56
CA SER A 26 11.32 2.13 16.37
C SER A 26 11.48 2.58 14.92
N ALA A 27 11.71 3.87 14.69
CA ALA A 27 12.07 4.41 13.37
C ALA A 27 13.47 3.92 12.95
N PHE A 28 13.61 3.46 11.71
CA PHE A 28 14.87 3.01 11.13
C PHE A 28 15.65 4.16 10.47
N THR A 29 16.96 4.22 10.72
CA THR A 29 17.92 5.06 9.99
C THR A 29 18.67 4.18 8.97
N PRO A 30 18.55 4.43 7.65
CA PRO A 30 19.25 3.61 6.64
C PRO A 30 20.66 4.12 6.33
N SER A 31 21.58 3.19 6.10
CA SER A 31 22.95 3.45 5.60
C SER A 31 22.97 3.62 4.08
N THR A 32 23.80 4.55 3.60
CA THR A 32 23.93 4.99 2.20
C THR A 32 24.38 3.86 1.27
N ILE A 33 23.59 3.53 0.23
CA ILE A 33 23.99 2.63 -0.87
C ILE A 33 23.84 3.35 -2.20
N THR A 34 24.92 3.35 -2.99
CA THR A 34 25.00 3.92 -4.34
C THR A 34 24.50 2.90 -5.37
N ILE A 35 23.43 3.21 -6.10
CA ILE A 35 22.91 2.35 -7.19
C ILE A 35 23.30 2.93 -8.55
N SER A 36 23.97 2.11 -9.36
CA SER A 36 24.38 2.42 -10.74
C SER A 36 23.19 2.38 -11.70
N ARG A 37 23.17 3.35 -12.62
CA ARG A 37 22.08 3.67 -13.55
C ARG A 37 22.17 2.78 -14.80
N ALA A 38 21.11 2.03 -15.12
CA ALA A 38 20.91 1.45 -16.44
C ALA A 38 19.52 1.87 -16.96
N MET A 39 19.51 2.60 -18.08
CA MET A 39 18.31 3.02 -18.80
C MET A 39 17.79 1.88 -19.68
N MET A 40 16.46 1.67 -19.70
CA MET A 40 15.58 1.70 -20.89
C MET A 40 14.24 1.01 -20.59
N HIS A 41 13.12 1.74 -20.69
CA HIS A 41 12.14 1.54 -21.76
C HIS A 41 11.00 2.57 -21.73
N HIS A 42 10.55 2.92 -22.94
CA HIS A 42 9.45 3.84 -23.26
C HIS A 42 8.06 3.18 -23.11
N PRO A 43 7.05 3.93 -22.64
CA PRO A 43 5.65 3.52 -22.66
C PRO A 43 4.96 3.83 -24.00
N THR A 44 4.12 2.91 -24.47
CA THR A 44 3.16 3.16 -25.57
C THR A 44 2.05 4.10 -25.09
N SER A 45 2.14 5.35 -25.56
CA SER A 45 1.09 6.35 -25.77
C SER A 45 -0.31 6.07 -25.19
N ILE A 46 -0.45 6.24 -23.87
CA ILE A 46 -1.53 7.08 -23.38
C ILE A 46 -0.84 8.38 -22.97
N THR A 47 -1.28 9.49 -23.54
CA THR A 47 -0.84 10.84 -23.21
C THR A 47 -1.32 11.17 -21.78
N THR A 48 -0.81 10.48 -20.77
CA THR A 48 -0.63 11.10 -19.46
C THR A 48 0.51 12.06 -19.69
N THR A 49 0.12 13.31 -19.95
CA THR A 49 0.95 14.49 -19.87
C THR A 49 2.12 14.21 -18.94
N SER A 50 3.34 14.21 -19.49
CA SER A 50 4.48 14.52 -18.65
C SER A 50 4.03 15.68 -17.79
N LEU A 51 4.13 15.57 -16.47
CA LEU A 51 4.09 16.72 -15.58
C LEU A 51 5.29 17.60 -15.94
N ARG A 52 5.21 18.26 -17.11
CA ARG A 52 5.55 19.66 -17.22
C ARG A 52 4.60 20.30 -16.23
N LEU A 53 5.09 20.43 -15.00
CA LEU A 53 4.72 21.54 -14.15
C LEU A 53 4.58 22.72 -15.11
N SER A 54 3.40 23.32 -15.15
CA SER A 54 3.23 24.62 -15.73
C SER A 54 4.13 25.57 -14.95
N ASP A 55 5.40 25.64 -15.34
CA ASP A 55 6.27 26.79 -15.14
C ASP A 55 5.64 27.93 -15.92
N THR A 56 4.55 28.48 -15.38
CA THR A 56 3.93 29.78 -15.66
C THR A 56 2.50 29.76 -15.14
N ILE A 57 2.30 30.31 -13.93
CA ILE A 57 1.39 31.42 -13.63
C ILE A 57 1.77 31.86 -12.20
N ASN A 58 2.48 32.99 -12.12
CA ASN A 58 2.82 33.72 -10.88
C ASN A 58 3.37 32.87 -9.72
N ASN A 59 4.59 32.37 -9.81
CA ASN A 59 5.33 32.02 -8.60
C ASN A 59 5.84 33.33 -7.97
N PRO A 60 5.24 33.84 -6.88
CA PRO A 60 5.66 35.11 -6.26
C PRO A 60 7.09 35.04 -5.67
N LEU A 61 7.70 33.85 -5.67
CA LEU A 61 9.02 33.57 -5.14
C LEU A 61 10.09 33.42 -6.24
N ALA A 62 9.71 33.50 -7.53
CA ALA A 62 10.63 33.27 -8.64
C ALA A 62 11.81 34.25 -8.65
N ASP A 63 11.55 35.52 -8.33
CA ASP A 63 12.54 36.60 -8.35
C ASP A 63 13.28 36.78 -7.01
N MET A 64 12.99 35.96 -6.00
CA MET A 64 13.65 36.05 -4.68
C MET A 64 14.99 35.30 -4.69
N SER A 65 16.02 35.92 -4.10
CA SER A 65 17.30 35.25 -3.85
C SER A 65 17.14 34.10 -2.86
N ASP A 66 18.01 33.09 -2.96
CA ASP A 66 17.98 31.92 -2.08
C ASP A 66 18.19 32.29 -0.61
N GLU A 67 19.02 33.31 -0.34
CA GLU A 67 19.20 33.87 1.01
C GLU A 67 17.89 34.45 1.57
N ARG A 68 17.13 35.19 0.75
CA ARG A 68 15.82 35.72 1.16
C ARG A 68 14.79 34.62 1.38
N LYS A 69 14.78 33.58 0.54
CA LYS A 69 13.91 32.40 0.71
C LYS A 69 14.23 31.66 2.00
N SER A 70 15.51 31.44 2.29
CA SER A 70 15.98 30.82 3.52
C SER A 70 15.58 31.61 4.77
N ASN A 71 15.79 32.93 4.76
CA ASN A 71 15.38 33.79 5.88
C ASN A 71 13.85 33.77 6.11
N LEU A 72 13.06 33.78 5.03
CA LEU A 72 11.61 33.70 5.12
C LEU A 72 11.15 32.34 5.65
N PHE A 73 11.77 31.25 5.18
CA PHE A 73 11.51 29.91 5.69
C PHE A 73 11.81 29.77 7.19
N GLN A 74 12.96 30.29 7.63
CA GLN A 74 13.30 30.31 9.06
C GLN A 74 12.32 31.16 9.89
N SER A 75 11.83 32.27 9.34
CA SER A 75 10.77 33.06 9.97
C SER A 75 9.49 32.23 10.14
N LEU A 76 9.06 31.51 9.09
CA LEU A 76 7.86 30.66 9.15
C LEU A 76 8.01 29.54 10.18
N LEU A 77 9.17 28.87 10.25
CA LEU A 77 9.42 27.84 11.26
C LEU A 77 9.38 28.41 12.68
N ARG A 78 9.92 29.63 12.87
CA ARG A 78 9.86 30.32 14.15
C ARG A 78 8.43 30.68 14.53
N ASP A 79 7.64 31.17 13.59
CA ASP A 79 6.23 31.51 13.82
C ASP A 79 5.43 30.25 14.23
N LEU A 80 5.66 29.12 13.54
CA LEU A 80 5.10 27.82 13.93
C LEU A 80 5.50 27.39 15.34
N GLN A 81 6.77 27.57 15.73
CA GLN A 81 7.22 27.28 17.09
C GLN A 81 6.53 28.17 18.13
N ILE A 82 6.31 29.45 17.82
CA ILE A 82 5.57 30.39 18.70
C ILE A 82 4.12 29.95 18.86
N GLU A 83 3.51 29.43 17.80
CA GLU A 83 2.17 28.83 17.82
C GLU A 83 2.12 27.46 18.52
N GLY A 84 3.28 26.92 18.95
CA GLY A 84 3.37 25.62 19.61
C GLY A 84 3.27 24.42 18.66
N VAL A 85 3.42 24.62 17.35
CA VAL A 85 3.40 23.55 16.35
C VAL A 85 4.69 22.72 16.46
N PRO A 86 4.60 21.40 16.72
CA PRO A 86 5.78 20.54 16.72
C PRO A 86 6.48 20.56 15.36
N LEU A 87 7.79 20.83 15.39
CA LEU A 87 8.67 20.71 14.23
C LEU A 87 9.40 19.35 14.31
N LEU A 88 9.15 18.47 13.35
CA LEU A 88 9.73 17.13 13.31
C LEU A 88 10.74 17.04 12.17
N GLY A 89 12.02 16.88 12.50
CA GLY A 89 13.06 16.59 11.52
C GLY A 89 12.96 15.15 11.02
N CYS A 90 12.99 14.96 9.70
CA CYS A 90 12.92 13.66 9.06
C CYS A 90 14.13 13.47 8.15
N ASP A 91 14.98 12.48 8.48
CA ASP A 91 16.11 12.05 7.64
C ASP A 91 15.62 11.12 6.51
N ALA A 92 14.66 11.61 5.72
CA ALA A 92 14.15 10.94 4.54
C ALA A 92 14.95 11.41 3.32
N ASN A 93 15.59 10.49 2.63
CA ASN A 93 16.26 10.73 1.36
C ASN A 93 15.66 9.89 0.21
N GLN A 94 14.64 9.09 0.52
CA GLN A 94 13.92 8.24 -0.41
C GLN A 94 12.42 8.46 -0.30
N VAL A 95 11.70 8.15 -1.37
CA VAL A 95 10.25 8.34 -1.41
C VAL A 95 9.50 7.36 -0.50
N SER A 96 10.00 6.15 -0.32
CA SER A 96 9.46 5.19 0.64
C SER A 96 9.54 5.73 2.07
N THR A 97 10.69 6.28 2.47
CA THR A 97 10.89 6.89 3.79
C THR A 97 10.07 8.17 3.97
N LEU A 98 9.89 8.96 2.91
CA LEU A 98 8.97 10.11 2.88
C LEU A 98 7.53 9.68 3.21
N ASN A 99 7.01 8.68 2.49
CA ASN A 99 5.65 8.20 2.70
C ASN A 99 5.50 7.55 4.08
N ALA A 100 6.47 6.75 4.52
CA ALA A 100 6.47 6.17 5.86
C ALA A 100 6.38 7.26 6.94
N ALA A 101 7.17 8.33 6.82
CA ALA A 101 7.14 9.45 7.76
C ALA A 101 5.78 10.18 7.76
N ILE A 102 5.27 10.55 6.57
CA ILE A 102 4.00 11.26 6.46
C ILE A 102 2.84 10.43 7.01
N TRP A 103 2.68 9.19 6.54
CA TRP A 103 1.55 8.34 6.94
C TRP A 103 1.62 7.91 8.40
N THR A 104 2.82 7.72 8.97
CA THR A 104 2.97 7.45 10.41
C THR A 104 2.57 8.68 11.24
N THR A 105 3.01 9.87 10.83
CA THR A 105 2.58 11.12 11.48
C THR A 105 1.07 11.29 11.40
N MET A 106 0.47 11.03 10.23
CA MET A 106 -0.98 11.08 10.07
C MET A 106 -1.72 10.03 10.90
N ALA A 107 -1.13 8.84 11.09
CA ALA A 107 -1.73 7.81 11.94
C ALA A 107 -1.77 8.26 13.40
N GLU A 108 -0.66 8.80 13.93
CA GLU A 108 -0.59 9.36 15.29
C GLU A 108 -1.59 10.52 15.50
N LEU A 109 -1.72 11.39 14.49
CA LEU A 109 -2.69 12.49 14.52
C LEU A 109 -4.15 11.99 14.39
N SER A 110 -4.39 10.91 13.66
CA SER A 110 -5.75 10.33 13.50
C SER A 110 -6.27 9.77 14.83
N ASP A 111 -5.35 9.35 15.71
CA ASP A 111 -5.68 8.86 17.04
C ASP A 111 -6.25 9.92 17.97
N ASN A 112 -5.98 11.20 17.69
CA ASN A 112 -6.51 12.31 18.46
C ASN A 112 -7.84 12.85 17.90
N HIS A 113 -8.74 13.21 18.81
CA HIS A 113 -10.02 13.83 18.48
C HIS A 113 -9.93 15.35 18.34
N GLU A 114 -8.93 15.96 18.98
CA GLU A 114 -8.70 17.40 18.96
C GLU A 114 -8.05 17.87 17.66
N ALA A 115 -8.20 19.16 17.35
CA ALA A 115 -7.49 19.78 16.24
C ALA A 115 -5.99 19.88 16.57
N GLN A 116 -5.14 19.37 15.69
CA GLN A 116 -3.70 19.38 15.85
C GLN A 116 -3.00 19.87 14.58
N ARG A 117 -1.81 20.43 14.75
CA ARG A 117 -0.93 20.85 13.66
C ARG A 117 0.47 20.31 13.92
N VAL A 118 1.12 19.78 12.89
CA VAL A 118 2.51 19.30 12.94
C VAL A 118 3.22 19.70 11.65
N CYS A 119 4.49 20.09 11.75
CA CYS A 119 5.33 20.41 10.60
C CYS A 119 6.45 19.38 10.46
N LEU A 120 6.49 18.69 9.32
CA LEU A 120 7.55 17.76 8.96
C LEU A 120 8.60 18.48 8.13
N ILE A 121 9.87 18.47 8.57
CA ILE A 121 11.01 19.04 7.86
C ILE A 121 11.80 17.89 7.21
N MET A 122 11.91 17.89 5.89
CA MET A 122 12.42 16.78 5.08
C MET A 122 13.53 17.27 4.13
N GLU A 123 14.66 17.68 4.71
CA GLU A 123 15.71 18.43 4.02
C GLU A 123 16.26 17.77 2.76
N ALA A 124 16.33 16.44 2.74
CA ALA A 124 16.86 15.67 1.61
C ALA A 124 15.81 15.28 0.56
N ILE A 125 14.52 15.60 0.78
CA ILE A 125 13.45 15.35 -0.19
C ILE A 125 13.25 16.57 -1.09
N PRO A 126 13.22 16.42 -2.42
CA PRO A 126 12.91 17.52 -3.33
C PRO A 126 11.54 18.13 -3.05
N THR A 127 11.46 19.46 -3.00
CA THR A 127 10.18 20.19 -2.79
C THR A 127 9.10 19.80 -3.79
N SER A 128 9.47 19.45 -5.03
CA SER A 128 8.51 18.97 -6.04
C SER A 128 7.82 17.66 -5.64
N ALA A 129 8.49 16.78 -4.90
CA ALA A 129 7.87 15.55 -4.38
C ALA A 129 6.88 15.86 -3.24
N LEU A 130 7.20 16.85 -2.39
CA LEU A 130 6.29 17.31 -1.33
C LEU A 130 5.04 17.98 -1.93
N LEU A 131 5.22 18.81 -2.96
CA LEU A 131 4.12 19.44 -3.69
C LEU A 131 3.23 18.38 -4.36
N ALA A 132 3.84 17.41 -5.07
CA ALA A 132 3.10 16.32 -5.69
C ALA A 132 2.27 15.52 -4.66
N PHE A 133 2.82 15.25 -3.48
CA PHE A 133 2.08 14.59 -2.40
C PHE A 133 0.88 15.42 -1.93
N ALA A 134 1.10 16.70 -1.62
CA ALA A 134 0.05 17.58 -1.09
C ALA A 134 -1.07 17.82 -2.12
N GLU A 135 -0.72 18.02 -3.39
CA GLU A 135 -1.67 18.14 -4.50
C GLU A 135 -2.46 16.84 -4.69
N ASP A 136 -1.77 15.70 -4.70
CA ASP A 136 -2.42 14.40 -4.89
C ASP A 136 -3.39 14.06 -3.74
N PHE A 137 -3.04 14.42 -2.51
CA PHE A 137 -3.91 14.30 -1.32
C PHE A 137 -5.12 15.24 -1.42
N THR A 138 -4.93 16.46 -1.92
CA THR A 138 -6.04 17.41 -2.15
C THR A 138 -7.01 16.85 -3.19
N VAL A 139 -6.50 16.30 -4.31
CA VAL A 139 -7.31 15.63 -5.33
C VAL A 139 -8.01 14.39 -4.77
N LEU A 140 -7.35 13.59 -3.94
CA LEU A 140 -7.95 12.44 -3.26
C LEU A 140 -9.21 12.84 -2.48
N LYS A 141 -9.17 13.95 -1.71
CA LYS A 141 -10.33 14.43 -0.94
C LYS A 141 -11.54 14.81 -1.80
N THR A 142 -11.34 15.10 -3.08
CA THR A 142 -12.45 15.37 -4.02
C THR A 142 -13.17 14.11 -4.49
N GLN A 143 -12.61 12.92 -4.24
CA GLN A 143 -13.17 11.66 -4.72
C GLN A 143 -14.23 11.14 -3.75
N VAL A 144 -15.49 11.51 -4.00
CA VAL A 144 -16.65 11.14 -3.16
C VAL A 144 -16.68 9.64 -2.87
N ARG A 145 -16.48 8.78 -3.88
CA ARG A 145 -16.46 7.32 -3.74
C ARG A 145 -15.41 6.83 -2.73
N LEU A 146 -14.22 7.44 -2.70
CA LEU A 146 -13.18 7.04 -1.74
C LEU A 146 -13.47 7.61 -0.35
N MET A 147 -13.88 8.87 -0.29
CA MET A 147 -14.16 9.57 0.97
C MET A 147 -15.42 9.08 1.68
N GLU A 148 -16.32 8.38 0.99
CA GLU A 148 -17.43 7.64 1.60
C GLU A 148 -16.90 6.52 2.50
N TYR A 149 -15.88 5.81 2.06
CA TYR A 149 -15.27 4.70 2.80
C TYR A 149 -14.01 5.08 3.57
N LEU A 150 -13.48 6.29 3.41
CA LEU A 150 -12.29 6.82 4.09
C LEU A 150 -12.60 8.16 4.79
N PRO A 151 -13.66 8.23 5.62
CA PRO A 151 -14.11 9.49 6.21
C PRO A 151 -13.05 10.16 7.08
N GLU A 152 -12.16 9.39 7.73
CA GLU A 152 -11.09 9.91 8.57
C GLU A 152 -10.12 10.84 7.82
N LEU A 153 -9.93 10.62 6.51
CA LEU A 153 -9.03 11.43 5.68
C LEU A 153 -9.58 12.84 5.42
N LYS A 154 -10.89 13.06 5.60
CA LYS A 154 -11.52 14.38 5.39
C LYS A 154 -11.00 15.43 6.36
N ARG A 155 -10.66 15.00 7.59
CA ARG A 155 -10.16 15.87 8.67
C ARG A 155 -8.77 16.41 8.41
N PHE A 156 -8.01 15.77 7.53
CA PHE A 156 -6.62 16.14 7.28
C PHE A 156 -6.51 17.21 6.20
N SER A 157 -5.67 18.20 6.46
CA SER A 157 -5.22 19.19 5.48
C SER A 157 -3.70 19.12 5.39
N ILE A 158 -3.18 18.98 4.17
CA ILE A 158 -1.75 18.79 3.92
C ILE A 158 -1.30 19.87 2.94
N SER A 159 -0.28 20.63 3.33
CA SER A 159 0.26 21.71 2.50
C SER A 159 1.77 21.82 2.61
N VAL A 160 2.42 22.32 1.56
CA VAL A 160 3.85 22.64 1.61
C VAL A 160 4.04 24.01 2.25
N LEU A 161 4.86 24.07 3.30
CA LEU A 161 5.05 25.28 4.09
C LEU A 161 5.55 26.43 3.20
N GLY A 162 4.90 27.59 3.32
CA GLY A 162 5.29 28.77 2.56
C GLY A 162 5.20 28.62 1.04
N LYS A 163 4.35 27.71 0.53
CA LYS A 163 4.22 27.40 -0.91
C LYS A 163 5.52 26.91 -1.56
N GLY A 164 6.33 26.16 -0.80
CA GLY A 164 7.59 25.58 -1.31
C GLY A 164 8.83 26.45 -1.08
N LEU A 165 8.77 27.37 -0.11
CA LEU A 165 9.93 28.14 0.35
C LEU A 165 11.04 27.28 0.95
N GLY A 166 10.68 26.12 1.50
CA GLY A 166 11.61 25.16 2.07
C GLY A 166 11.07 23.73 2.04
N PRO A 167 11.87 22.76 2.47
CA PRO A 167 11.56 21.35 2.40
C PRO A 167 10.68 20.92 3.58
N ALA A 168 9.55 21.59 3.79
CA ALA A 168 8.66 21.29 4.91
C ALA A 168 7.20 21.15 4.48
N LEU A 169 6.51 20.23 5.15
CA LEU A 169 5.12 19.88 4.92
C LEU A 169 4.35 20.05 6.22
N LEU A 170 3.30 20.87 6.19
CA LEU A 170 2.39 21.11 7.29
C LEU A 170 1.21 20.14 7.20
N ILE A 171 0.96 19.41 8.27
CA ILE A 171 -0.19 18.51 8.44
C ILE A 171 -1.07 19.09 9.53
N GLU A 172 -2.32 19.36 9.18
CA GLU A 172 -3.33 19.90 10.08
C GLU A 172 -4.50 18.93 10.15
N THR A 173 -5.11 18.84 11.33
CA THR A 173 -6.32 18.06 11.56
C THR A 173 -7.41 18.95 12.13
N GLU A 174 -8.64 18.71 11.68
CA GLU A 174 -9.83 19.31 12.25
C GLU A 174 -10.33 18.48 13.45
N GLU A 175 -10.93 19.16 14.42
CA GLU A 175 -11.62 18.49 15.52
C GLU A 175 -12.78 17.62 14.98
N ARG A 176 -12.99 16.44 15.55
CA ARG A 176 -14.17 15.63 15.20
C ARG A 176 -15.44 16.32 15.67
N ALA A 177 -16.39 16.50 14.75
CA ALA A 177 -17.47 17.47 14.87
C ALA A 177 -18.53 17.12 15.92
N ASP A 178 -18.72 15.84 16.25
CA ASP A 178 -19.71 15.41 17.25
C ASP A 178 -19.30 14.16 18.06
N ASP A 179 -20.00 13.97 19.18
CA ASP A 179 -19.77 12.85 20.11
C ASP A 179 -20.16 11.50 19.52
N GLU A 180 -21.06 11.46 18.53
CA GLU A 180 -21.46 10.23 17.85
C GLU A 180 -20.31 9.69 16.98
N GLU A 181 -19.65 10.56 16.22
CA GLU A 181 -18.47 10.23 15.44
C GLU A 181 -17.31 9.80 16.34
N LYS A 182 -17.07 10.54 17.44
CA LYS A 182 -16.05 10.18 18.44
C LYS A 182 -16.34 8.80 19.05
N SER A 183 -17.60 8.52 19.40
CA SER A 183 -18.03 7.23 19.95
C SER A 183 -17.93 6.09 18.93
N ALA A 184 -18.30 6.31 17.67
CA ALA A 184 -18.19 5.32 16.61
C ALA A 184 -16.73 4.91 16.35
N VAL A 185 -15.82 5.89 16.29
CA VAL A 185 -14.38 5.64 16.14
C VAL A 185 -13.82 4.89 17.34
N THR A 186 -14.19 5.31 18.56
CA THR A 186 -13.77 4.64 19.79
C THR A 186 -14.25 3.19 19.82
N SER A 187 -15.49 2.95 19.38
CA SER A 187 -16.08 1.61 19.30
C SER A 187 -15.34 0.73 18.30
N LEU A 188 -15.02 1.25 17.11
CA LEU A 188 -14.22 0.54 16.11
C LEU A 188 -12.83 0.21 16.65
N LYS A 189 -12.17 1.15 17.32
CA LYS A 189 -10.86 0.91 17.94
C LYS A 189 -10.91 -0.12 19.06
N ALA A 190 -11.99 -0.16 19.84
CA ALA A 190 -12.15 -1.19 20.87
C ALA A 190 -12.14 -2.61 20.26
N MET A 191 -12.60 -2.76 19.01
CA MET A 191 -12.57 -4.04 18.29
C MET A 191 -11.15 -4.50 17.93
N GLU A 192 -10.17 -3.60 17.88
CA GLU A 192 -8.79 -3.95 17.54
C GLU A 192 -8.18 -4.93 18.54
N SER A 193 -8.62 -4.85 19.80
CA SER A 193 -8.24 -5.77 20.88
C SER A 193 -8.80 -7.18 20.72
N ALA A 194 -9.84 -7.37 19.88
CA ALA A 194 -10.45 -8.67 19.63
C ALA A 194 -9.63 -9.52 18.65
N PHE A 195 -8.76 -8.90 17.86
CA PHE A 195 -7.94 -9.63 16.89
C PHE A 195 -6.66 -10.15 17.56
N ASP A 196 -6.51 -11.46 17.58
CA ASP A 196 -5.29 -12.11 18.03
C ASP A 196 -4.29 -12.25 16.87
N LYS A 197 -3.05 -11.79 17.09
CA LYS A 197 -1.98 -11.80 16.09
C LYS A 197 -1.66 -13.21 15.61
N ASP A 198 -1.50 -14.16 16.54
CA ASP A 198 -1.01 -15.50 16.23
C ASP A 198 -2.09 -16.33 15.53
N LYS A 199 -3.35 -16.23 15.96
CA LYS A 199 -4.51 -16.81 15.27
C LYS A 199 -4.66 -16.23 13.87
N THR A 200 -4.55 -14.91 13.73
CA THR A 200 -4.67 -14.23 12.43
C THR A 200 -3.59 -14.70 11.45
N ILE A 201 -2.32 -14.77 11.89
CA ILE A 201 -1.21 -15.26 11.06
C ILE A 201 -1.41 -16.75 10.74
N THR A 202 -1.86 -17.56 11.70
CA THR A 202 -2.11 -18.99 11.49
C THR A 202 -3.20 -19.23 10.45
N ALA A 203 -4.31 -18.50 10.53
CA ALA A 203 -5.38 -18.54 9.53
C ALA A 203 -4.87 -18.13 8.13
N LEU A 204 -4.05 -17.08 8.04
CA LEU A 204 -3.45 -16.67 6.77
C LEU A 204 -2.51 -17.72 6.19
N LYS A 205 -1.68 -18.36 7.03
CA LYS A 205 -0.82 -19.47 6.60
C LYS A 205 -1.64 -20.66 6.11
N SER A 206 -2.77 -20.97 6.77
CA SER A 206 -3.71 -22.00 6.30
C SER A 206 -4.22 -21.70 4.89
N PHE A 207 -4.66 -20.45 4.64
CA PHE A 207 -5.07 -19.99 3.31
C PHE A 207 -3.94 -20.14 2.28
N ILE A 208 -2.72 -19.71 2.60
CA ILE A 208 -1.57 -19.84 1.69
C ILE A 208 -1.27 -21.31 1.41
N GLY A 209 -1.29 -22.16 2.43
CA GLY A 209 -1.06 -23.60 2.29
C GLY A 209 -2.10 -24.26 1.38
N ARG A 210 -3.37 -23.89 1.52
CA ARG A 210 -4.46 -24.44 0.71
C ARG A 210 -4.46 -23.89 -0.72
N VAL A 211 -4.54 -22.57 -0.88
CA VAL A 211 -4.77 -21.94 -2.19
C VAL A 211 -3.48 -21.73 -2.95
N VAL A 212 -2.49 -21.09 -2.32
CA VAL A 212 -1.26 -20.69 -3.02
C VAL A 212 -0.38 -21.90 -3.30
N VAL A 213 -0.22 -22.79 -2.32
CA VAL A 213 0.59 -24.01 -2.43
C VAL A 213 -0.24 -25.19 -2.95
N GLY A 214 -1.32 -25.55 -2.27
CA GLY A 214 -2.12 -26.76 -2.58
C GLY A 214 -2.83 -26.72 -3.93
N LEU A 215 -3.43 -25.58 -4.28
CA LEU A 215 -3.98 -25.35 -5.63
C LEU A 215 -2.96 -24.77 -6.60
N GLU A 216 -1.70 -24.69 -6.17
CA GLU A 216 -0.56 -24.05 -6.83
C GLU A 216 -0.90 -22.68 -7.44
N ALA A 217 -1.81 -21.90 -6.83
CA ALA A 217 -2.28 -20.65 -7.41
C ALA A 217 -1.14 -19.66 -7.71
N CYS A 218 0.00 -19.79 -7.03
CA CYS A 218 1.30 -19.25 -7.44
C CYS A 218 2.30 -20.42 -7.65
N PRO A 219 2.88 -20.62 -8.85
CA PRO A 219 3.82 -21.72 -9.07
C PRO A 219 5.15 -21.54 -8.33
N TYR A 220 5.46 -20.31 -7.87
CA TYR A 220 6.74 -19.93 -7.27
C TYR A 220 6.71 -19.86 -5.73
N THR A 221 5.62 -20.34 -5.12
CA THR A 221 5.47 -20.46 -3.67
C THR A 221 5.20 -21.92 -3.36
N LYS A 222 6.16 -22.61 -2.74
CA LYS A 222 6.08 -24.06 -2.48
C LYS A 222 5.86 -24.41 -1.02
N SER A 223 5.97 -23.43 -0.13
CA SER A 223 5.58 -23.56 1.27
C SER A 223 4.98 -22.25 1.75
N VAL A 224 4.38 -22.28 2.93
CA VAL A 224 3.84 -21.07 3.58
C VAL A 224 4.94 -20.13 4.05
N ASP A 225 6.19 -20.57 4.13
CA ASP A 225 7.28 -19.76 4.68
C ASP A 225 8.29 -19.29 3.63
N LEU A 226 8.21 -19.78 2.38
CA LEU A 226 9.17 -19.47 1.31
C LEU A 226 8.49 -19.07 0.01
N SER A 227 8.98 -17.97 -0.60
CA SER A 227 8.58 -17.51 -1.93
C SER A 227 9.77 -17.48 -2.89
N ALA A 228 9.47 -17.22 -4.17
CA ALA A 228 10.43 -17.20 -5.28
C ALA A 228 11.15 -18.54 -5.55
N VAL A 229 10.55 -19.65 -5.11
CA VAL A 229 11.04 -21.01 -5.39
C VAL A 229 10.87 -21.33 -6.87
N GLY A 230 11.91 -21.83 -7.54
CA GLY A 230 11.89 -22.12 -8.98
C GLY A 230 12.31 -20.94 -9.87
N LEU A 231 12.68 -19.79 -9.28
CA LEU A 231 13.21 -18.62 -10.00
C LEU A 231 14.74 -18.52 -9.96
N GLU A 232 15.43 -19.52 -9.41
CA GLU A 232 16.89 -19.57 -9.26
C GLU A 232 17.59 -19.46 -10.62
N GLN A 233 17.06 -20.15 -11.63
CA GLN A 233 17.59 -20.11 -13.00
C GLN A 233 17.43 -18.72 -13.64
N ARG A 234 16.60 -17.85 -13.06
CA ARG A 234 16.39 -16.46 -13.47
C ARG A 234 17.10 -15.47 -12.54
N GLY A 235 18.01 -15.96 -11.70
CA GLY A 235 18.86 -15.14 -10.82
C GLY A 235 18.19 -14.70 -9.51
N ILE A 236 16.98 -15.20 -9.20
CA ILE A 236 16.29 -14.88 -7.95
C ILE A 236 16.51 -16.01 -6.95
N THR A 237 17.07 -15.68 -5.79
CA THR A 237 17.22 -16.66 -4.70
C THR A 237 15.92 -16.69 -3.88
N PRO A 238 15.38 -17.89 -3.57
CA PRO A 238 14.24 -18.02 -2.68
C PRO A 238 14.55 -17.41 -1.32
N GLY A 239 13.55 -16.77 -0.73
CA GLY A 239 13.68 -16.15 0.58
C GLY A 239 12.40 -16.29 1.39
N PRO A 240 12.47 -15.97 2.68
CA PRO A 240 11.35 -16.15 3.58
C PRO A 240 10.22 -15.15 3.29
N ILE A 241 9.00 -15.57 3.60
CA ILE A 241 7.80 -14.73 3.61
C ILE A 241 7.68 -14.10 5.01
N GLY A 242 7.74 -12.77 5.08
CA GLY A 242 7.50 -12.04 6.32
C GLY A 242 6.00 -11.92 6.60
N TYR A 243 5.57 -12.27 7.81
CA TYR A 243 4.20 -12.06 8.26
C TYR A 243 4.15 -10.82 9.15
N ARG A 244 3.44 -9.79 8.70
CA ARG A 244 3.21 -8.55 9.44
C ARG A 244 1.73 -8.42 9.75
N TYR A 245 1.43 -7.75 10.85
CA TYR A 245 0.09 -7.71 11.41
C TYR A 245 -0.19 -6.33 11.99
N SER A 246 -1.35 -5.79 11.66
CA SER A 246 -1.91 -4.64 12.36
C SER A 246 -3.42 -4.82 12.49
N PRO A 247 -3.99 -4.75 13.71
CA PRO A 247 -5.43 -4.87 13.91
C PRO A 247 -6.20 -3.62 13.50
N THR A 248 -5.51 -2.57 13.03
CA THR A 248 -6.06 -1.24 12.81
C THR A 248 -7.36 -1.21 12.01
N THR A 249 -8.26 -0.34 12.44
CA THR A 249 -9.47 0.06 11.70
C THR A 249 -9.30 1.36 10.91
N ASP A 250 -8.20 2.07 11.14
CA ASP A 250 -7.87 3.38 10.56
C ASP A 250 -6.99 3.27 9.29
N ALA A 251 -7.32 4.03 8.25
CA ALA A 251 -6.59 3.97 6.98
C ALA A 251 -5.22 4.65 7.03
N CYS A 252 -5.02 5.71 7.83
CA CYS A 252 -3.70 6.32 8.00
C CYS A 252 -2.73 5.32 8.62
N MET A 253 -3.18 4.59 9.64
CA MET A 253 -2.39 3.52 10.25
C MET A 253 -2.16 2.35 9.28
N ALA A 254 -3.15 1.95 8.48
CA ALA A 254 -2.95 0.94 7.44
C ALA A 254 -1.90 1.37 6.40
N MET A 255 -1.93 2.63 5.97
CA MET A 255 -0.93 3.23 5.07
C MET A 255 0.45 3.30 5.72
N SER A 256 0.54 3.71 7.00
CA SER A 256 1.80 3.70 7.76
C SER A 256 2.41 2.30 7.79
N MET A 257 1.63 1.29 8.16
CA MET A 257 2.08 -0.10 8.20
C MET A 257 2.55 -0.60 6.83
N PHE A 258 1.81 -0.27 5.77
CA PHE A 258 2.20 -0.59 4.40
C PHE A 258 3.54 0.02 4.02
N TRP A 259 3.73 1.33 4.23
CA TRP A 259 4.99 1.99 3.87
C TRP A 259 6.17 1.57 4.75
N ASN A 260 5.93 1.25 6.01
CA ASN A 260 6.94 0.64 6.88
C ASN A 260 7.36 -0.76 6.38
N CYS A 261 6.42 -1.56 5.87
CA CYS A 261 6.75 -2.83 5.21
C CYS A 261 7.58 -2.61 3.93
N ILE A 262 7.28 -1.57 3.15
CA ILE A 262 8.08 -1.19 1.98
C ILE A 262 9.51 -0.82 2.40
N CYS A 263 9.67 0.03 3.41
CA CYS A 263 10.98 0.39 3.95
C CYS A 263 11.76 -0.83 4.46
N GLU A 264 11.10 -1.75 5.17
CA GLU A 264 11.69 -3.01 5.63
C GLU A 264 12.19 -3.88 4.46
N MET A 265 11.37 -4.03 3.42
CA MET A 265 11.80 -4.78 2.23
C MET A 265 12.95 -4.09 1.51
N MET A 266 12.97 -2.76 1.44
CA MET A 266 14.08 -2.04 0.80
C MET A 266 15.40 -2.15 1.58
N SER A 267 15.33 -2.20 2.91
CA SER A 267 16.53 -2.30 3.77
C SER A 267 17.00 -3.74 3.99
N THR A 268 16.14 -4.73 3.75
CA THR A 268 16.45 -6.15 3.95
C THR A 268 16.76 -6.85 2.62
N PRO A 269 17.89 -7.56 2.47
CA PRO A 269 18.19 -8.35 1.28
C PRO A 269 17.13 -9.42 0.96
N GLU A 270 16.90 -9.72 -0.33
CA GLU A 270 15.83 -10.64 -0.77
C GLU A 270 15.92 -12.03 -0.13
N VAL A 271 17.14 -12.53 0.08
CA VAL A 271 17.43 -13.83 0.71
C VAL A 271 16.93 -13.91 2.16
N ASN A 272 16.81 -12.76 2.83
CA ASN A 272 16.37 -12.66 4.22
C ASN A 272 14.91 -12.20 4.33
N LEU A 273 14.33 -11.66 3.24
CA LEU A 273 12.94 -11.24 3.16
C LEU A 273 12.52 -11.10 1.69
N SER A 274 11.82 -12.11 1.17
CA SER A 274 11.44 -12.17 -0.24
C SER A 274 10.13 -11.42 -0.50
N SER A 275 9.14 -11.61 0.37
CA SER A 275 7.85 -10.92 0.31
C SER A 275 7.31 -10.68 1.70
N ILE A 276 6.33 -9.79 1.83
CA ILE A 276 5.59 -9.57 3.08
C ILE A 276 4.11 -9.87 2.85
N MET A 277 3.53 -10.71 3.71
CA MET A 277 2.09 -10.82 3.91
C MET A 277 1.69 -9.89 5.06
N LEU A 278 1.09 -8.74 4.73
CA LEU A 278 0.56 -7.78 5.68
C LEU A 278 -0.92 -8.09 5.97
N SER A 279 -1.23 -8.50 7.20
CA SER A 279 -2.58 -8.70 7.70
C SER A 279 -3.16 -7.41 8.27
N LEU A 280 -4.39 -7.06 7.86
CA LEU A 280 -5.09 -5.85 8.29
C LEU A 280 -6.54 -6.15 8.73
N PRO A 281 -6.80 -7.13 9.62
CA PRO A 281 -8.15 -7.67 9.86
C PRO A 281 -9.20 -6.64 10.30
N GLY A 282 -8.80 -5.50 10.89
CA GLY A 282 -9.71 -4.40 11.22
C GLY A 282 -10.17 -3.56 10.02
N ILE A 283 -9.42 -3.56 8.91
CA ILE A 283 -9.81 -2.86 7.69
C ILE A 283 -10.79 -3.73 6.90
N GLY A 284 -12.03 -3.26 6.75
CA GLY A 284 -13.03 -3.98 5.97
C GLY A 284 -13.36 -5.34 6.59
N MET A 285 -13.65 -5.35 7.89
CA MET A 285 -13.89 -6.58 8.64
C MET A 285 -15.15 -7.31 8.15
N GLY A 286 -15.02 -8.63 7.93
CA GLY A 286 -16.13 -9.53 7.60
C GLY A 286 -16.37 -9.69 6.10
N ALA A 287 -17.57 -10.13 5.75
CA ALA A 287 -17.93 -10.55 4.39
C ALA A 287 -18.99 -9.65 3.73
N THR A 288 -19.28 -8.48 4.30
CA THR A 288 -20.28 -7.55 3.74
C THR A 288 -19.71 -6.78 2.55
N ARG A 289 -20.60 -6.25 1.72
CA ARG A 289 -20.20 -5.37 0.59
C ARG A 289 -19.53 -4.09 1.08
N GLU A 290 -20.02 -3.52 2.17
CA GLU A 290 -19.45 -2.31 2.78
C GLU A 290 -18.03 -2.56 3.29
N ALA A 291 -17.80 -3.68 3.97
CA ALA A 291 -16.48 -4.12 4.40
C ALA A 291 -15.51 -4.25 3.22
N HIS A 292 -15.96 -4.90 2.14
CA HIS A 292 -15.15 -5.02 0.93
C HIS A 292 -14.86 -3.68 0.26
N ASN A 293 -15.83 -2.76 0.19
CA ASN A 293 -15.62 -1.43 -0.37
C ASN A 293 -14.64 -0.59 0.48
N ARG A 294 -14.70 -0.72 1.80
CA ARG A 294 -13.73 -0.12 2.73
C ARG A 294 -12.31 -0.61 2.45
N PHE A 295 -12.11 -1.91 2.34
CA PHE A 295 -10.81 -2.47 1.97
C PHE A 295 -10.36 -2.03 0.57
N ALA A 296 -11.26 -2.06 -0.42
CA ALA A 296 -11.00 -1.63 -1.79
C ALA A 296 -10.52 -0.16 -1.84
N ALA A 297 -11.13 0.72 -1.04
CA ALA A 297 -10.72 2.12 -0.94
C ALA A 297 -9.31 2.28 -0.34
N VAL A 298 -8.98 1.51 0.71
CA VAL A 298 -7.64 1.52 1.33
C VAL A 298 -6.57 1.02 0.35
N VAL A 299 -6.81 -0.07 -0.38
CA VAL A 299 -5.82 -0.58 -1.34
C VAL A 299 -5.70 0.28 -2.59
N GLU A 300 -6.78 0.96 -3.00
CA GLU A 300 -6.72 1.98 -4.06
C GLU A 300 -5.84 3.17 -3.62
N LEU A 301 -5.96 3.60 -2.36
CA LEU A 301 -5.08 4.61 -1.77
C LEU A 301 -3.61 4.16 -1.79
N MET A 302 -3.32 2.92 -1.38
CA MET A 302 -1.96 2.36 -1.44
C MET A 302 -1.42 2.34 -2.87
N GLY A 303 -2.20 1.84 -3.83
CA GLY A 303 -1.82 1.80 -5.24
C GLY A 303 -1.55 3.19 -5.82
N ARG A 304 -2.39 4.18 -5.46
CA ARG A 304 -2.23 5.58 -5.89
C ARG A 304 -0.89 6.17 -5.46
N TYR A 305 -0.53 6.05 -4.18
CA TYR A 305 0.73 6.60 -3.66
C TYR A 305 1.95 5.80 -4.13
N LEU A 306 1.79 4.51 -4.41
CA LEU A 306 2.85 3.73 -5.06
C LEU A 306 3.11 4.22 -6.49
N CYS A 307 2.05 4.49 -7.26
CA CYS A 307 2.14 5.01 -8.63
C CYS A 307 2.67 6.44 -8.72
N LEU A 308 2.29 7.31 -7.77
CA LEU A 308 2.68 8.73 -7.75
C LEU A 308 4.21 8.92 -7.86
N PHE A 309 4.98 7.99 -7.30
CA PHE A 309 6.43 8.10 -7.21
C PHE A 309 7.20 7.03 -7.98
N ARG A 310 6.55 6.36 -8.94
CA ARG A 310 7.11 5.22 -9.68
C ARG A 310 7.57 4.06 -8.78
N GLY A 311 6.94 3.90 -7.61
CA GLY A 311 7.10 2.73 -6.75
C GLY A 311 6.59 1.44 -7.42
N ASP A 312 5.81 1.57 -8.49
CA ASP A 312 5.40 0.48 -9.38
C ASP A 312 6.58 -0.24 -10.04
N GLY A 313 7.76 0.39 -10.11
CA GLY A 313 8.99 -0.25 -10.54
C GLY A 313 9.67 -1.10 -9.47
N ALA A 314 9.30 -0.96 -8.19
CA ALA A 314 9.99 -1.58 -7.06
C ALA A 314 9.20 -2.72 -6.40
N PHE A 315 7.87 -2.59 -6.32
CA PHE A 315 7.01 -3.57 -5.64
C PHE A 315 5.77 -3.92 -6.45
N GLY A 316 5.29 -5.14 -6.31
CA GLY A 316 3.99 -5.61 -6.79
C GLY A 316 3.07 -5.92 -5.62
N LEU A 317 1.76 -5.73 -5.80
CA LEU A 317 0.76 -5.97 -4.76
C LEU A 317 -0.19 -7.08 -5.15
N VAL A 318 -0.71 -7.77 -4.13
CA VAL A 318 -1.83 -8.70 -4.28
C VAL A 318 -2.79 -8.53 -3.10
N HIS A 319 -4.05 -8.25 -3.40
CA HIS A 319 -5.06 -7.93 -2.38
C HIS A 319 -5.96 -9.12 -2.08
N PHE A 320 -6.25 -9.35 -0.79
CA PHE A 320 -7.09 -10.44 -0.31
C PHE A 320 -8.17 -9.90 0.62
N HIS A 321 -9.38 -10.46 0.54
CA HIS A 321 -10.52 -10.12 1.39
C HIS A 321 -11.48 -11.31 1.52
N PRO A 322 -12.17 -11.54 2.65
CA PRO A 322 -13.08 -12.69 2.82
C PRO A 322 -14.17 -12.79 1.75
N ALA A 323 -14.84 -11.68 1.49
CA ALA A 323 -15.81 -11.54 0.40
C ALA A 323 -15.21 -10.94 -0.88
N TYR A 324 -13.92 -11.19 -1.18
CA TYR A 324 -13.30 -10.64 -2.40
C TYR A 324 -14.19 -10.92 -3.62
N ASP A 325 -14.48 -9.85 -4.35
CA ASP A 325 -15.19 -9.90 -5.62
C ASP A 325 -14.63 -8.85 -6.59
N ARG A 326 -14.02 -9.34 -7.66
CA ARG A 326 -13.49 -8.48 -8.71
C ARG A 326 -14.56 -7.64 -9.39
N SER A 327 -15.82 -8.09 -9.45
CA SER A 327 -16.91 -7.42 -10.18
C SER A 327 -17.29 -6.04 -9.62
N ILE A 328 -16.88 -5.73 -8.38
CA ILE A 328 -17.20 -4.48 -7.69
C ILE A 328 -15.97 -3.58 -7.43
N ILE A 329 -14.77 -4.02 -7.84
CA ILE A 329 -13.53 -3.26 -7.67
C ILE A 329 -13.36 -2.28 -8.83
N HIS A 330 -13.24 -0.99 -8.51
CA HIS A 330 -13.00 0.05 -9.51
C HIS A 330 -11.55 0.03 -10.02
N PRO A 331 -11.32 0.28 -11.33
CA PRO A 331 -12.31 0.26 -12.41
C PRO A 331 -12.83 -1.15 -12.72
N LEU A 332 -14.12 -1.29 -13.03
CA LEU A 332 -14.77 -2.59 -13.22
C LEU A 332 -14.31 -3.34 -14.48
N ALA A 333 -14.18 -2.60 -15.59
CA ALA A 333 -13.88 -3.16 -16.91
C ALA A 333 -12.42 -2.97 -17.35
N LYS A 334 -11.56 -2.44 -16.47
CA LYS A 334 -10.14 -2.20 -16.73
C LYS A 334 -9.30 -2.81 -15.61
N PRO A 335 -8.03 -3.13 -15.82
CA PRO A 335 -7.14 -3.59 -14.75
C PRO A 335 -7.15 -2.61 -13.57
N SER A 336 -7.12 -3.16 -12.36
CA SER A 336 -6.91 -2.41 -11.12
C SER A 336 -5.68 -2.99 -10.44
N TYR A 337 -4.80 -2.13 -9.94
CA TYR A 337 -3.47 -2.54 -9.48
C TYR A 337 -3.57 -3.56 -8.35
N GLY A 338 -2.81 -4.66 -8.44
CA GLY A 338 -2.82 -5.79 -7.50
C GLY A 338 -4.13 -6.60 -7.38
N HIS A 339 -5.16 -6.27 -8.15
CA HIS A 339 -6.40 -7.05 -8.23
C HIS A 339 -6.37 -8.07 -9.37
N LEU A 340 -7.30 -9.04 -9.33
CA LEU A 340 -7.52 -9.97 -10.45
C LEU A 340 -7.89 -9.20 -11.74
N PRO A 341 -7.68 -9.81 -12.94
CA PRO A 341 -8.19 -9.26 -14.18
C PRO A 341 -9.70 -9.04 -14.13
N PRO A 342 -10.26 -8.05 -14.84
CA PRO A 342 -11.71 -7.88 -14.95
C PRO A 342 -12.43 -9.19 -15.30
N MET A 343 -13.63 -9.39 -14.76
CA MET A 343 -14.42 -10.60 -15.04
C MET A 343 -14.67 -10.80 -16.53
N SER A 344 -14.85 -9.70 -17.28
CA SER A 344 -15.01 -9.72 -18.73
C SER A 344 -13.78 -10.26 -19.49
N TRP A 345 -12.60 -10.32 -18.85
CA TRP A 345 -11.37 -10.82 -19.47
C TRP A 345 -11.22 -12.33 -19.32
N LEU A 346 -11.98 -13.00 -18.45
CA LEU A 346 -11.77 -14.43 -18.16
C LEU A 346 -12.00 -15.32 -19.38
N ARG A 347 -13.08 -15.10 -20.15
CA ARG A 347 -13.33 -15.87 -21.39
C ARG A 347 -12.23 -15.63 -22.44
N PRO A 348 -11.84 -14.38 -22.77
CA PRO A 348 -10.66 -14.11 -23.58
C PRO A 348 -9.38 -14.79 -23.10
N ILE A 349 -9.09 -14.73 -21.79
CA ILE A 349 -7.92 -15.36 -21.16
C ILE A 349 -7.93 -16.87 -21.38
N LEU A 350 -9.08 -17.53 -21.18
CA LEU A 350 -9.25 -18.97 -21.43
C LEU A 350 -9.03 -19.33 -22.90
N LYS A 351 -9.61 -18.56 -23.83
CA LYS A 351 -9.42 -18.76 -25.29
C LYS A 351 -7.95 -18.65 -25.67
N MET A 352 -7.27 -17.59 -25.23
CA MET A 352 -5.84 -17.40 -25.48
C MET A 352 -4.98 -18.47 -24.82
N GLY A 353 -5.37 -18.96 -23.65
CA GLY A 353 -4.72 -20.07 -22.96
C GLY A 353 -4.92 -21.44 -23.63
N GLY A 354 -5.63 -21.52 -24.77
CA GLY A 354 -5.89 -22.78 -25.48
C GLY A 354 -7.10 -23.56 -24.97
N HIS A 355 -7.96 -22.94 -24.16
CA HIS A 355 -9.14 -23.56 -23.55
C HIS A 355 -10.45 -22.96 -24.07
N GLY A 356 -10.56 -22.81 -25.40
CA GLY A 356 -11.74 -22.23 -26.06
C GLY A 356 -13.05 -22.91 -25.68
N ASP A 357 -13.09 -24.24 -25.66
CA ASP A 357 -14.31 -24.99 -25.29
C ASP A 357 -14.77 -24.67 -23.86
N LYS A 358 -13.83 -24.58 -22.91
CA LYS A 358 -14.14 -24.20 -21.52
C LYS A 358 -14.60 -22.75 -21.43
N ALA A 359 -14.06 -21.86 -22.28
CA ALA A 359 -14.48 -20.48 -22.36
C ALA A 359 -15.93 -20.31 -22.86
N GLU A 360 -16.50 -21.29 -23.55
CA GLU A 360 -17.90 -21.29 -24.01
C GLU A 360 -18.83 -22.07 -23.06
N ILE A 361 -18.35 -23.18 -22.49
CA ILE A 361 -19.19 -24.07 -21.66
C ILE A 361 -19.38 -23.53 -20.24
N LEU A 362 -18.36 -22.92 -19.64
CA LEU A 362 -18.46 -22.42 -18.26
C LEU A 362 -19.44 -21.25 -18.18
N THR A 363 -20.33 -21.32 -17.18
CA THR A 363 -21.25 -20.24 -16.83
C THR A 363 -20.50 -19.08 -16.17
N ASP A 364 -21.11 -17.88 -16.15
CA ASP A 364 -20.50 -16.72 -15.49
C ASP A 364 -20.31 -16.95 -13.98
N ASP A 365 -21.21 -17.71 -13.34
CA ASP A 365 -21.10 -18.09 -11.93
C ASP A 365 -19.90 -19.01 -11.65
N GLU A 366 -19.60 -19.94 -12.57
CA GLU A 366 -18.41 -20.80 -12.47
C GLU A 366 -17.13 -20.00 -12.72
N LEU A 367 -17.13 -19.08 -13.68
CA LEU A 367 -16.01 -18.16 -13.91
C LEU A 367 -15.77 -17.24 -12.70
N ALA A 368 -16.84 -16.81 -12.02
CA ALA A 368 -16.77 -16.01 -10.80
C ALA A 368 -16.11 -16.74 -9.62
N LEU A 369 -16.02 -18.09 -9.66
CA LEU A 369 -15.25 -18.84 -8.68
C LEU A 369 -13.75 -18.51 -8.73
N SER A 370 -13.25 -17.92 -9.81
CA SER A 370 -11.88 -17.38 -9.86
C SER A 370 -11.58 -16.36 -8.75
N ASN A 371 -12.59 -15.68 -8.20
CA ASN A 371 -12.45 -14.79 -7.04
C ASN A 371 -11.91 -15.49 -5.79
N PHE A 372 -12.12 -16.81 -5.64
CA PHE A 372 -11.60 -17.58 -4.49
C PHE A 372 -10.07 -17.65 -4.45
N GLN A 373 -9.37 -17.26 -5.51
CA GLN A 373 -7.93 -17.00 -5.47
C GLN A 373 -7.53 -15.89 -4.47
N ARG A 374 -8.49 -15.01 -4.13
CA ARG A 374 -8.28 -13.83 -3.28
C ARG A 374 -9.17 -13.84 -2.02
N ARG A 375 -10.01 -14.86 -1.84
CA ARG A 375 -10.84 -15.03 -0.64
C ARG A 375 -10.03 -15.66 0.48
N ALA A 376 -9.42 -14.80 1.29
CA ALA A 376 -8.65 -15.14 2.48
C ALA A 376 -9.51 -14.96 3.75
N PRO A 377 -9.12 -15.51 4.91
CA PRO A 377 -9.92 -15.42 6.15
C PRO A 377 -10.13 -13.99 6.67
N HIS A 378 -9.26 -13.06 6.30
CA HIS A 378 -9.33 -11.63 6.59
C HIS A 378 -8.69 -10.82 5.48
N THR A 379 -8.73 -9.51 5.61
CA THR A 379 -8.06 -8.60 4.70
C THR A 379 -6.55 -8.68 4.85
N ALA A 380 -5.89 -8.86 3.70
CA ALA A 380 -4.44 -8.97 3.66
C ALA A 380 -3.89 -8.46 2.33
N ILE A 381 -2.60 -8.09 2.35
CA ILE A 381 -1.87 -7.61 1.19
C ILE A 381 -0.57 -8.39 1.11
N ASN A 382 -0.30 -9.03 -0.03
CA ASN A 382 1.02 -9.55 -0.33
C ASN A 382 1.82 -8.47 -1.06
N ILE A 383 2.96 -8.10 -0.49
CA ILE A 383 3.91 -7.15 -1.04
C ILE A 383 5.07 -7.95 -1.61
N LEU A 384 5.23 -7.88 -2.93
CA LEU A 384 6.19 -8.64 -3.72
C LEU A 384 7.28 -7.71 -4.24
N ARG A 385 8.51 -8.19 -4.37
CA ARG A 385 9.57 -7.44 -5.05
C ARG A 385 9.37 -7.50 -6.56
N MET A 386 9.55 -6.36 -7.23
CA MET A 386 9.35 -6.30 -8.68
C MET A 386 10.39 -7.13 -9.46
N THR A 387 11.60 -7.30 -8.91
CA THR A 387 12.62 -8.24 -9.42
C THR A 387 12.05 -9.65 -9.57
N GLN A 388 11.32 -10.12 -8.56
CA GLN A 388 10.72 -11.45 -8.52
C GLN A 388 9.49 -11.54 -9.42
N VAL A 389 8.64 -10.50 -9.45
CA VAL A 389 7.49 -10.42 -10.35
C VAL A 389 7.94 -10.45 -11.80
N ASN A 390 8.94 -9.65 -12.17
CA ASN A 390 9.50 -9.62 -13.52
C ASN A 390 10.16 -10.94 -13.90
N ALA A 391 10.94 -11.52 -12.98
CA ALA A 391 11.54 -12.83 -13.17
C ALA A 391 10.46 -13.90 -13.36
N ALA A 392 9.38 -13.90 -12.58
CA ALA A 392 8.26 -14.83 -12.71
C ALA A 392 7.52 -14.69 -14.04
N ALA A 393 7.31 -13.45 -14.51
CA ALA A 393 6.57 -13.13 -15.72
C ALA A 393 7.34 -13.55 -16.99
N GLY A 394 8.66 -13.36 -17.02
CA GLY A 394 9.52 -13.71 -18.16
C GLY A 394 9.45 -12.73 -19.34
N SER A 395 10.27 -12.97 -20.38
CA SER A 395 10.51 -12.04 -21.50
C SER A 395 9.34 -11.87 -22.49
N LYS A 396 8.26 -12.63 -22.34
CA LYS A 396 7.03 -12.57 -23.15
C LYS A 396 5.76 -12.49 -22.29
N SER A 397 5.87 -11.82 -21.14
CA SER A 397 4.81 -11.80 -20.13
C SER A 397 3.57 -11.00 -20.52
N ILE A 398 3.72 -10.01 -21.39
CA ILE A 398 2.65 -9.11 -21.81
C ILE A 398 2.24 -9.47 -23.24
N VAL A 399 0.95 -9.72 -23.43
CA VAL A 399 0.34 -10.12 -24.70
C VAL A 399 -0.86 -9.23 -25.03
N ASP A 400 -1.19 -9.17 -26.31
CA ASP A 400 -2.38 -8.49 -26.82
C ASP A 400 -3.60 -9.39 -26.69
N LEU A 401 -4.46 -9.10 -25.71
CA LEU A 401 -5.69 -9.83 -25.43
C LEU A 401 -6.86 -9.21 -26.19
N ASP A 402 -7.39 -9.93 -27.17
CA ASP A 402 -8.65 -9.58 -27.84
C ASP A 402 -9.84 -9.88 -26.91
N LEU A 403 -10.60 -8.84 -26.57
CA LEU A 403 -11.75 -8.95 -25.68
C LEU A 403 -13.02 -9.45 -26.39
N GLY A 404 -12.99 -9.58 -27.72
CA GLY A 404 -14.13 -10.05 -28.52
C GLY A 404 -15.18 -8.97 -28.84
N ASP A 405 -14.94 -7.73 -28.41
CA ASP A 405 -15.77 -6.55 -28.69
C ASP A 405 -15.08 -5.54 -29.63
N GLY A 406 -14.03 -5.99 -30.32
CA GLY A 406 -13.19 -5.15 -31.17
C GLY A 406 -12.10 -4.37 -30.42
N ARG A 407 -12.01 -4.51 -29.09
CA ARG A 407 -10.91 -3.94 -28.30
C ARG A 407 -9.81 -4.98 -28.04
N THR A 408 -8.58 -4.48 -28.03
CA THR A 408 -7.40 -5.24 -27.64
C THR A 408 -6.73 -4.55 -26.46
N GLU A 409 -6.44 -5.31 -25.41
CA GLU A 409 -5.83 -4.81 -24.18
C GLU A 409 -4.51 -5.53 -23.90
N LYS A 410 -3.56 -4.85 -23.25
CA LYS A 410 -2.32 -5.50 -22.79
C LYS A 410 -2.61 -6.29 -21.52
N ALA A 411 -2.39 -7.60 -21.56
CA ALA A 411 -2.60 -8.50 -20.44
C ALA A 411 -1.34 -9.27 -20.09
N SER A 412 -1.18 -9.64 -18.83
CA SER A 412 -0.12 -10.51 -18.35
C SER A 412 -0.66 -11.65 -17.49
N GLY A 413 0.14 -12.70 -17.31
CA GLY A 413 -0.25 -13.83 -16.46
C GLY A 413 -1.35 -14.72 -17.05
N ILE A 414 -1.50 -14.79 -18.39
CA ILE A 414 -2.52 -15.62 -19.05
C ILE A 414 -2.51 -17.06 -18.52
N THR A 415 -1.35 -17.73 -18.55
CA THR A 415 -1.21 -19.11 -18.06
C THR A 415 -1.63 -19.25 -16.59
N LEU A 416 -1.27 -18.29 -15.75
CA LEU A 416 -1.60 -18.26 -14.33
C LEU A 416 -3.11 -18.18 -14.12
N TYR A 417 -3.75 -17.18 -14.74
CA TYR A 417 -5.18 -16.92 -14.57
C TYR A 417 -6.05 -17.98 -15.25
N THR A 418 -5.64 -18.53 -16.39
CA THR A 418 -6.33 -19.65 -17.03
C THR A 418 -6.35 -20.86 -16.10
N ARG A 419 -5.18 -21.31 -15.62
CA ARG A 419 -5.08 -22.47 -14.74
C ARG A 419 -5.89 -22.28 -13.46
N ASN A 420 -5.74 -21.12 -12.81
CA ASN A 420 -6.42 -20.88 -11.55
C ASN A 420 -7.94 -20.79 -11.74
N THR A 421 -8.42 -20.18 -12.83
CA THR A 421 -9.86 -20.13 -13.14
C THR A 421 -10.45 -21.54 -13.33
N LEU A 422 -9.77 -22.39 -14.11
CA LEU A 422 -10.23 -23.76 -14.35
C LEU A 422 -10.23 -24.60 -13.07
N ARG A 423 -9.19 -24.51 -12.23
CA ARG A 423 -9.12 -25.23 -10.95
C ARG A 423 -10.24 -24.82 -9.98
N MET A 424 -10.51 -23.51 -9.86
CA MET A 424 -11.58 -23.02 -8.99
C MET A 424 -12.96 -23.45 -9.51
N ALA A 425 -13.17 -23.42 -10.82
CA ALA A 425 -14.40 -23.91 -11.43
C ALA A 425 -14.61 -25.43 -11.17
N GLU A 426 -13.55 -26.23 -11.31
CA GLU A 426 -13.59 -27.68 -11.08
C GLU A 426 -13.89 -28.06 -9.62
N MET A 427 -13.36 -27.31 -8.65
CA MET A 427 -13.64 -27.55 -7.23
C MET A 427 -15.09 -27.26 -6.84
N GLY A 428 -15.73 -26.31 -7.50
CA GLY A 428 -17.09 -25.90 -7.21
C GLY A 428 -17.23 -25.01 -5.96
N ARG A 429 -18.35 -24.30 -5.88
CA ARG A 429 -18.61 -23.26 -4.87
C ARG A 429 -18.59 -23.80 -3.43
N ASP A 430 -19.26 -24.92 -3.17
CA ASP A 430 -19.47 -25.41 -1.81
C ASP A 430 -18.15 -25.80 -1.13
N ALA A 431 -17.29 -26.52 -1.85
CA ALA A 431 -15.97 -26.91 -1.35
C ALA A 431 -15.09 -25.68 -1.09
N LEU A 432 -15.12 -24.70 -2.00
CA LEU A 432 -14.36 -23.46 -1.87
C LEU A 432 -14.83 -22.61 -0.69
N GLN A 433 -16.15 -22.46 -0.52
CA GLN A 433 -16.72 -21.65 0.57
C GLN A 433 -16.50 -22.31 1.93
N THR A 434 -16.74 -23.62 2.04
CA THR A 434 -16.50 -24.38 3.28
C THR A 434 -15.06 -24.21 3.77
N ALA A 435 -14.10 -24.20 2.84
CA ALA A 435 -12.70 -24.04 3.19
C ALA A 435 -12.35 -22.61 3.66
N VAL A 436 -12.97 -21.58 3.08
CA VAL A 436 -12.82 -20.19 3.55
C VAL A 436 -13.44 -20.03 4.93
N ASP A 437 -14.65 -20.56 5.13
CA ASP A 437 -15.36 -20.47 6.41
C ASP A 437 -14.58 -21.16 7.55
N ALA A 438 -13.93 -22.29 7.25
CA ALA A 438 -13.06 -22.98 8.19
C ALA A 438 -11.86 -22.11 8.62
N GLU A 439 -11.25 -21.36 7.69
CA GLU A 439 -10.13 -20.46 8.00
C GLU A 439 -10.57 -19.20 8.76
N VAL A 440 -11.75 -18.66 8.43
CA VAL A 440 -12.36 -17.56 9.20
C VAL A 440 -12.62 -18.01 10.64
N ALA A 441 -13.11 -19.23 10.84
CA ALA A 441 -13.36 -19.77 12.17
C ALA A 441 -12.08 -19.93 13.03
N MET A 442 -10.89 -20.05 12.42
CA MET A 442 -9.61 -20.14 13.15
C MET A 442 -9.23 -18.83 13.86
N GLN A 443 -9.88 -17.72 13.53
CA GLN A 443 -9.60 -16.39 14.08
C GLN A 443 -10.36 -16.10 15.36
N ASN A 444 -11.51 -16.76 15.53
CA ASN A 444 -12.34 -16.70 16.73
C ASN A 444 -11.75 -17.59 17.83
#